data_AF-A0A3D1ETZ1-F1
#
_entry.id   AF-A0A3D1ETZ1-F1
#
_cell.length_a   1.000
_cell.length_b   1.000
_cell.length_c   1.000
_cell.angle_alpha   90.00
_cell.angle_beta   90.00
_cell.angle_gamma   90.00
#
_symmetry.space_group_name_H-M   'P 1'
#
loop_
_entity.id
_entity.type
_entity.pdbx_description
1 polymer ?
#
loop_
_entity_poly.entity_id
_entity_poly.type
_entity_poly.pdbx_seq_one_letter_code
_entity_poly.pdbx_strand_id
1 'polypeptide(L)'
;MDRLWIVDGHAAFFRAYHAIRGGMTSPVTGEPTHLVYGFTGTLLNMIRTHQPTKLVVVIDAAGDTETFRTKLYPEYKANRDEAPEDFGPQVERCLELLRLMRIPVFGLEGVEADDTIASIITQCASDHAELAIRIASRDKDLTQLCAPRVDMFDAMKDALVTPSDVFKTEGVEPHMVGDILALMGDTADNIPGVPGIGPKTAAKLIIEHGDLDGLYEALPGLKGKKMQAIGEHRETTALARQLVDLKRDLDTGFDLEEADFDPGQIDLEGLDGLCRQLGFNSYPRSFRELAGPGSSAPEASATEAAPVSRKRSAAPDPIDGGLFGAAETEAESTAPKASLGNYRCLCTADEVKAYAQELLGVERFAFDTETTSLRAREAALVGVSFSTKAGEAVYIP
;
A
#
# COMPACT_ATOMS: atom_id res chain seq x y z
N MET A 1 -4.00 -5.02 -22.75
CA MET A 1 -4.55 -3.65 -22.74
C MET A 1 -3.52 -2.82 -22.03
N ASP A 2 -3.07 -1.73 -22.65
CA ASP A 2 -2.05 -0.88 -22.05
C ASP A 2 -2.60 -0.25 -20.76
N ARG A 3 -1.77 -0.14 -19.73
CA ARG A 3 -2.20 0.29 -18.40
C ARG A 3 -1.15 1.15 -17.73
N LEU A 4 -1.55 2.37 -17.37
CA LEU A 4 -0.78 3.26 -16.53
C LEU A 4 -1.04 2.96 -15.06
N TRP A 5 0.03 2.70 -14.32
CA TRP A 5 0.03 2.64 -12.87
C TRP A 5 0.56 3.94 -12.30
N ILE A 6 -0.21 4.55 -11.40
CA ILE A 6 0.16 5.77 -10.70
C ILE A 6 0.24 5.42 -9.21
N VAL A 7 1.43 5.49 -8.62
CA VAL A 7 1.64 5.28 -7.19
C VAL A 7 1.60 6.62 -6.48
N ASP A 8 0.70 6.74 -5.51
CA ASP A 8 0.71 7.85 -4.56
C ASP A 8 1.90 7.65 -3.60
N GLY A 9 2.95 8.42 -3.85
CA GLY A 9 4.27 8.24 -3.25
C GLY A 9 4.29 8.55 -1.77
N HIS A 10 3.81 9.73 -1.36
CA HIS A 10 3.84 10.11 0.06
C HIS A 10 2.93 9.23 0.91
N ALA A 11 1.73 8.87 0.44
CA ALA A 11 0.89 7.91 1.15
C ALA A 11 1.57 6.53 1.26
N ALA A 12 2.25 6.08 0.20
CA ALA A 12 3.02 4.83 0.23
C ALA A 12 4.22 4.89 1.20
N PHE A 13 4.94 6.02 1.25
CA PHE A 13 6.08 6.24 2.14
C PHE A 13 5.66 6.27 3.61
N PHE A 14 4.66 7.07 3.98
CA PHE A 14 4.14 7.10 5.36
C PHE A 14 3.64 5.72 5.81
N ARG A 15 2.94 5.01 4.92
CA ARG A 15 2.49 3.65 5.23
C ARG A 15 3.66 2.70 5.47
N ALA A 16 4.68 2.75 4.62
CA ALA A 16 5.88 1.91 4.76
C ALA A 16 6.66 2.25 6.05
N TYR A 17 6.77 3.53 6.39
CA TYR A 17 7.40 4.01 7.62
C TYR A 17 6.73 3.39 8.87
N HIS A 18 5.40 3.39 8.94
CA HIS A 18 4.69 2.82 10.10
C HIS A 18 4.50 1.29 10.07
N ALA A 19 4.84 0.61 8.96
CA ALA A 19 4.61 -0.82 8.82
C ALA A 19 5.55 -1.68 9.69
N ILE A 20 6.80 -1.24 9.87
CA ILE A 20 7.84 -2.01 10.56
C ILE A 20 8.01 -1.48 11.99
N ARG A 21 7.45 -2.21 12.96
CA ARG A 21 7.54 -1.87 14.38
C ARG A 21 8.96 -2.15 14.90
N GLY A 22 9.52 -1.20 15.64
CA GLY A 22 10.85 -1.32 16.26
C GLY A 22 12.00 -0.71 15.44
N GLY A 23 11.71 -0.25 14.22
CA GLY A 23 12.70 0.37 13.35
C GLY A 23 13.73 -0.60 12.78
N MET A 24 14.50 -0.12 11.82
CA MET A 24 15.64 -0.81 11.22
C MET A 24 16.71 0.23 10.94
N THR A 25 17.98 -0.15 11.08
CA THR A 25 19.11 0.70 10.73
C THR A 25 20.09 -0.05 9.86
N SER A 26 20.79 0.69 9.00
CA SER A 26 21.89 0.14 8.24
C SER A 26 23.05 -0.25 9.17
N PRO A 27 23.62 -1.46 9.06
CA PRO A 27 24.84 -1.83 9.76
C PRO A 27 26.10 -1.14 9.19
N VAL A 28 25.99 -0.50 8.02
CA VAL A 28 27.09 0.17 7.32
C VAL A 28 27.12 1.66 7.61
N THR A 29 25.98 2.33 7.44
CA THR A 29 25.86 3.80 7.58
C THR A 29 25.26 4.22 8.92
N GLY A 30 24.56 3.31 9.62
CA GLY A 30 23.82 3.61 10.85
C GLY A 30 22.49 4.34 10.62
N GLU A 31 22.16 4.71 9.38
CA GLU A 31 20.92 5.45 9.07
C GLU A 31 19.68 4.56 9.24
N PRO A 32 18.51 5.11 9.62
CA PRO A 32 17.24 4.37 9.59
C PRO A 32 16.87 3.91 8.18
N THR A 33 16.37 2.69 8.04
CA THR A 33 16.11 2.06 6.71
C THR A 33 14.75 1.37 6.59
N HIS A 34 13.91 1.44 7.63
CA HIS A 34 12.68 0.68 7.71
C HIS A 34 11.62 1.14 6.70
N LEU A 35 11.51 2.45 6.44
CA LEU A 35 10.64 2.98 5.39
C LEU A 35 11.07 2.43 4.03
N VAL A 36 12.35 2.59 3.68
CA VAL A 36 12.90 2.14 2.39
C VAL A 36 12.71 0.65 2.21
N TYR A 37 12.95 -0.14 3.26
CA TYR A 37 12.76 -1.58 3.24
C TYR A 37 11.30 -1.96 2.99
N GLY A 38 10.35 -1.36 3.73
CA GLY A 38 8.92 -1.65 3.58
C GLY A 38 8.36 -1.21 2.23
N PHE A 39 8.77 -0.04 1.75
CA PHE A 39 8.37 0.50 0.45
C PHE A 39 8.89 -0.39 -0.69
N THR A 40 10.17 -0.76 -0.66
CA THR A 40 10.80 -1.65 -1.67
C THR A 40 10.04 -2.96 -1.79
N GLY A 41 9.72 -3.61 -0.66
CA GLY A 41 8.98 -4.88 -0.64
C GLY A 41 7.59 -4.75 -1.25
N THR A 42 6.86 -3.69 -0.88
CA THR A 42 5.51 -3.44 -1.40
C THR A 42 5.53 -3.16 -2.92
N LEU A 43 6.47 -2.33 -3.36
CA LEU A 43 6.64 -1.97 -4.77
C LEU A 43 7.02 -3.20 -5.62
N LEU A 44 8.02 -3.98 -5.17
CA LEU A 44 8.43 -5.21 -5.86
C LEU A 44 7.29 -6.22 -5.96
N ASN A 45 6.51 -6.41 -4.88
CA ASN A 45 5.35 -7.28 -4.91
C ASN A 45 4.32 -6.82 -5.96
N MET A 46 3.98 -5.52 -5.95
CA MET A 46 3.05 -4.95 -6.93
C MET A 46 3.55 -5.16 -8.37
N ILE A 47 4.82 -4.86 -8.65
CA ILE A 47 5.40 -5.00 -9.99
C ILE A 47 5.38 -6.47 -10.45
N ARG A 48 5.75 -7.40 -9.57
CA ARG A 48 5.77 -8.84 -9.91
C ARG A 48 4.39 -9.40 -10.18
N THR A 49 3.41 -9.05 -9.36
CA THR A 49 2.05 -9.56 -9.47
C THR A 49 1.33 -8.98 -10.68
N HIS A 50 1.51 -7.68 -10.94
CA HIS A 50 0.70 -6.98 -11.92
C HIS A 50 1.41 -6.64 -13.22
N GLN A 51 2.74 -6.79 -13.27
CA GLN A 51 3.59 -6.59 -14.46
C GLN A 51 3.24 -5.30 -15.21
N PRO A 52 3.32 -4.12 -14.56
CA PRO A 52 2.99 -2.85 -15.20
C PRO A 52 3.95 -2.59 -16.37
N THR A 53 3.40 -2.17 -17.52
CA THR A 53 4.17 -1.68 -18.67
C THR A 53 4.41 -0.18 -18.59
N LYS A 54 3.53 0.54 -17.86
CA LYS A 54 3.68 1.95 -17.55
C LYS A 54 3.50 2.17 -16.06
N LEU A 55 4.47 2.83 -15.42
CA LEU A 55 4.51 3.04 -13.98
C LEU A 55 5.12 4.39 -13.65
N VAL A 56 4.42 5.18 -12.84
CA VAL A 56 4.88 6.47 -12.33
C VAL A 56 4.60 6.57 -10.84
N VAL A 57 5.47 7.27 -10.11
CA VAL A 57 5.24 7.65 -8.71
C VAL A 57 5.01 9.16 -8.65
N VAL A 58 3.94 9.58 -7.98
CA VAL A 58 3.61 10.99 -7.79
C VAL A 58 3.82 11.37 -6.33
N ILE A 59 4.48 12.50 -6.07
CA ILE A 59 4.84 12.99 -4.75
C ILE A 59 4.44 14.46 -4.57
N ASP A 60 4.23 14.88 -3.32
CA ASP A 60 4.16 16.29 -2.96
C ASP A 60 5.55 16.94 -3.13
N ALA A 61 5.67 17.94 -3.99
CA ALA A 61 6.95 18.62 -4.23
C ALA A 61 7.26 19.72 -3.20
N ALA A 62 6.24 20.25 -2.51
CA ALA A 62 6.37 21.38 -1.58
C ALA A 62 6.01 21.05 -0.12
N GLY A 63 5.69 19.79 0.19
CA GLY A 63 5.07 19.43 1.47
C GLY A 63 3.69 20.09 1.69
N ASP A 64 3.10 19.93 2.88
CA ASP A 64 1.74 20.41 3.19
C ASP A 64 1.65 21.95 3.38
N THR A 65 2.77 22.68 3.50
CA THR A 65 2.78 24.05 4.05
C THR A 65 2.71 25.20 3.05
N GLU A 66 2.70 24.95 1.73
CA GLU A 66 2.66 26.01 0.70
C GLU A 66 1.63 25.78 -0.42
N THR A 67 0.70 24.85 -0.22
CA THR A 67 -0.33 24.49 -1.20
C THR A 67 -1.41 25.57 -1.30
N PHE A 68 -2.20 25.53 -2.39
CA PHE A 68 -3.34 26.44 -2.52
C PHE A 68 -4.41 26.20 -1.44
N ARG A 69 -4.52 24.98 -0.87
CA ARG A 69 -5.45 24.67 0.22
C ARG A 69 -5.03 25.33 1.51
N THR A 70 -3.75 25.27 1.88
CA THR A 70 -3.22 25.94 3.07
C THR A 70 -3.33 27.47 2.97
N LYS A 71 -3.22 28.03 1.76
CA LYS A 71 -3.47 29.46 1.50
C LYS A 71 -4.96 29.82 1.62
N LEU A 72 -5.86 28.92 1.23
CA LEU A 72 -7.31 29.11 1.31
C LEU A 72 -7.84 28.95 2.74
N TYR A 73 -7.32 27.96 3.47
CA TYR A 73 -7.73 27.61 4.83
C TYR A 73 -6.49 27.23 5.66
N PRO A 74 -5.94 28.16 6.46
CA PRO A 74 -4.71 27.92 7.22
C PRO A 74 -4.76 26.76 8.20
N GLU A 75 -5.95 26.37 8.67
CA GLU A 75 -6.14 25.24 9.56
C GLU A 75 -6.19 23.88 8.82
N TYR A 76 -6.20 23.86 7.48
CA TYR A 76 -6.14 22.62 6.69
C TYR A 76 -4.90 21.80 7.04
N LYS A 77 -5.09 20.51 7.36
CA LYS A 77 -4.06 19.57 7.82
C LYS A 77 -3.24 20.05 9.04
N ALA A 78 -3.65 21.12 9.73
CA ALA A 78 -2.88 21.70 10.85
C ALA A 78 -2.85 20.83 12.11
N ASN A 79 -3.70 19.79 12.17
CA ASN A 79 -3.72 18.79 13.24
C ASN A 79 -2.89 17.54 12.90
N ARG A 80 -2.25 17.47 11.73
CA ARG A 80 -1.31 16.40 11.41
C ARG A 80 -0.05 16.56 12.24
N ASP A 81 0.42 15.45 12.80
CA ASP A 81 1.70 15.43 13.50
C ASP A 81 2.83 15.75 12.51
N GLU A 82 3.85 16.48 12.96
CA GLU A 82 5.06 16.70 12.16
C GLU A 82 5.70 15.36 11.80
N ALA A 83 6.21 15.26 10.57
CA ALA A 83 6.92 14.08 10.13
C ALA A 83 8.12 13.82 11.06
N PRO A 84 8.38 12.57 11.46
CA PRO A 84 9.56 12.24 12.26
C PRO A 84 10.85 12.70 11.60
N GLU A 85 11.86 13.11 12.38
CA GLU A 85 13.12 13.67 11.87
C GLU A 85 13.86 12.73 10.89
N ASP A 86 13.68 11.41 11.03
CA ASP A 86 14.27 10.39 10.17
C ASP A 86 13.40 10.00 8.96
N PHE A 87 12.23 10.60 8.79
CA PHE A 87 11.35 10.36 7.65
C PHE A 87 11.95 10.92 6.36
N GLY A 88 12.29 12.21 6.34
CA GLY A 88 12.85 12.89 5.16
C GLY A 88 14.10 12.19 4.58
N PRO A 89 15.13 11.89 5.39
CA PRO A 89 16.30 11.13 4.91
C PRO A 89 15.97 9.77 4.29
N GLN A 90 14.95 9.07 4.80
CA GLN A 90 14.50 7.82 4.21
C GLN A 90 13.71 8.00 2.92
N VAL A 91 12.94 9.09 2.78
CA VAL A 91 12.28 9.44 1.50
C VAL A 91 13.33 9.66 0.40
N GLU A 92 14.44 10.35 0.68
CA GLU A 92 15.54 10.52 -0.28
C GLU A 92 16.10 9.18 -0.78
N ARG A 93 16.21 8.19 0.10
CA ARG A 93 16.62 6.82 -0.28
C ARG A 93 15.58 6.10 -1.12
N CYS A 94 14.28 6.35 -0.89
CA CYS A 94 13.22 5.87 -1.78
C CYS A 94 13.29 6.51 -3.16
N LEU A 95 13.59 7.81 -3.25
CA LEU A 95 13.79 8.49 -4.54
C LEU A 95 15.02 7.96 -5.28
N GLU A 96 16.12 7.72 -4.56
CA GLU A 96 17.31 7.06 -5.11
C GLU A 96 16.98 5.66 -5.66
N LEU A 97 16.25 4.86 -4.90
CA LEU A 97 15.76 3.54 -5.34
C LEU A 97 14.92 3.64 -6.62
N LEU A 98 13.92 4.53 -6.66
CA LEU A 98 13.04 4.70 -7.81
C LEU A 98 13.82 5.12 -9.06
N ARG A 99 14.80 6.03 -8.92
CA ARG A 99 15.71 6.42 -9.99
C ARG A 99 16.52 5.24 -10.54
N LEU A 100 17.06 4.39 -9.66
CA LEU A 100 17.81 3.19 -10.06
C LEU A 100 16.90 2.13 -10.72
N MET A 101 15.64 2.05 -10.29
CA MET A 101 14.62 1.24 -10.95
C MET A 101 14.10 1.86 -12.25
N ARG A 102 14.56 3.06 -12.63
CA ARG A 102 14.05 3.84 -13.79
C ARG A 102 12.53 4.04 -13.75
N ILE A 103 11.99 4.25 -12.56
CA ILE A 103 10.60 4.64 -12.37
C ILE A 103 10.57 6.16 -12.24
N PRO A 104 9.89 6.90 -13.14
CA PRO A 104 9.80 8.34 -13.04
C PRO A 104 9.05 8.77 -11.78
N VAL A 105 9.51 9.88 -11.21
CA VAL A 105 8.88 10.53 -10.06
C VAL A 105 8.43 11.92 -10.47
N PHE A 106 7.15 12.22 -10.28
CA PHE A 106 6.56 13.51 -10.61
C PHE A 106 6.07 14.21 -9.36
N GLY A 107 6.19 15.53 -9.33
CA GLY A 107 5.58 16.40 -8.33
C GLY A 107 5.54 17.82 -8.84
N LEU A 108 4.44 18.52 -8.59
CA LEU A 108 4.29 19.93 -8.96
C LEU A 108 4.47 20.82 -7.74
N GLU A 109 5.28 21.86 -7.89
CA GLU A 109 5.54 22.83 -6.81
C GLU A 109 4.24 23.56 -6.41
N GLY A 110 3.97 23.63 -5.12
CA GLY A 110 2.76 24.27 -4.57
C GLY A 110 1.46 23.49 -4.80
N VAL A 111 1.55 22.24 -5.26
CA VAL A 111 0.43 21.36 -5.58
C VAL A 111 0.61 20.03 -4.85
N GLU A 112 -0.50 19.46 -4.38
CA GLU A 112 -0.50 18.16 -3.70
C GLU A 112 -0.45 17.01 -4.72
N ALA A 113 0.06 15.85 -4.30
CA ALA A 113 0.13 14.66 -5.12
C ALA A 113 -1.24 14.31 -5.71
N ASP A 114 -2.32 14.46 -4.93
CA ASP A 114 -3.67 14.10 -5.36
C ASP A 114 -4.18 14.92 -6.56
N ASP A 115 -3.90 16.22 -6.58
CA ASP A 115 -4.24 17.10 -7.69
C ASP A 115 -3.40 16.79 -8.93
N THR A 116 -2.12 16.47 -8.72
CA THR A 116 -1.23 16.04 -9.80
C THR A 116 -1.74 14.74 -10.43
N ILE A 117 -2.11 13.76 -9.60
CA ILE A 117 -2.71 12.49 -10.03
C ILE A 117 -4.01 12.74 -10.80
N ALA A 118 -4.91 13.58 -10.25
CA ALA A 118 -6.18 13.91 -10.88
C ALA A 118 -6.01 14.59 -12.26
N SER A 119 -5.03 15.47 -12.39
CA SER A 119 -4.70 16.14 -13.65
C SER A 119 -4.07 15.19 -14.67
N ILE A 120 -3.12 14.34 -14.26
CA ILE A 120 -2.53 13.30 -15.12
C ILE A 120 -3.62 12.35 -15.66
N ILE A 121 -4.53 11.90 -14.80
CA ILE A 121 -5.63 11.01 -15.19
C ILE A 121 -6.54 11.68 -16.20
N THR A 122 -6.89 12.95 -15.96
CA THR A 122 -7.79 13.71 -16.84
C THR A 122 -7.16 13.89 -18.22
N GLN A 123 -5.88 14.26 -18.28
CA GLN A 123 -5.11 14.36 -19.52
C GLN A 123 -5.07 13.01 -20.24
N CYS A 124 -4.66 11.94 -19.55
CA CYS A 124 -4.53 10.62 -20.15
C CYS A 124 -5.86 10.05 -20.66
N ALA A 125 -6.96 10.25 -19.91
CA ALA A 125 -8.28 9.81 -20.31
C ALA A 125 -8.82 10.56 -21.53
N SER A 126 -8.44 11.84 -21.68
CA SER A 126 -8.73 12.65 -22.86
C SER A 126 -7.93 12.19 -24.09
N ASP A 127 -6.63 11.99 -23.93
CA ASP A 127 -5.71 11.74 -25.04
C ASP A 127 -5.69 10.25 -25.47
N HIS A 128 -6.03 9.35 -24.55
CA HIS A 128 -5.97 7.90 -24.73
C HIS A 128 -7.22 7.18 -24.21
N ALA A 129 -8.32 7.24 -24.95
CA ALA A 129 -9.63 6.68 -24.55
C ALA A 129 -9.64 5.17 -24.18
N GLU A 130 -8.65 4.40 -24.63
CA GLU A 130 -8.51 2.97 -24.35
C GLU A 130 -7.46 2.65 -23.26
N LEU A 131 -6.81 3.66 -22.69
CA LEU A 131 -5.85 3.46 -21.60
C LEU A 131 -6.61 3.08 -20.32
N ALA A 132 -6.20 1.97 -19.69
CA ALA A 132 -6.61 1.70 -18.32
C ALA A 132 -5.66 2.40 -17.35
N ILE A 133 -6.20 2.96 -16.27
CA ILE A 133 -5.41 3.62 -15.24
C ILE A 133 -5.69 2.95 -13.90
N ARG A 134 -4.63 2.72 -13.13
CA ARG A 134 -4.73 2.19 -11.78
C ARG A 134 -3.95 3.06 -10.80
N ILE A 135 -4.67 3.56 -9.79
CA ILE A 135 -4.13 4.44 -8.76
C ILE A 135 -3.80 3.59 -7.53
N ALA A 136 -2.52 3.38 -7.24
CA ALA A 136 -2.08 2.66 -6.06
C ALA A 136 -2.07 3.59 -4.83
N SER A 137 -3.26 3.82 -4.27
CA SER A 137 -3.46 4.59 -3.03
C SER A 137 -4.59 3.99 -2.18
N ARG A 138 -4.70 4.47 -0.94
CA ARG A 138 -5.83 4.24 -0.03
C ARG A 138 -6.53 5.55 0.34
N ASP A 139 -6.08 6.67 -0.21
CA ASP A 139 -6.74 7.93 0.05
C ASP A 139 -8.18 7.84 -0.46
N LYS A 140 -9.12 8.14 0.44
CA LYS A 140 -10.54 8.12 0.12
C LYS A 140 -10.89 9.28 -0.82
N ASP A 141 -10.13 10.37 -0.80
CA ASP A 141 -10.41 11.54 -1.61
C ASP A 141 -10.16 11.22 -3.08
N LEU A 142 -9.13 10.43 -3.40
CA LEU A 142 -8.85 9.92 -4.74
C LEU A 142 -9.93 8.99 -5.29
N THR A 143 -10.82 8.44 -4.46
CA THR A 143 -11.94 7.61 -4.96
C THR A 143 -12.91 8.41 -5.84
N GLN A 144 -12.90 9.74 -5.76
CA GLN A 144 -13.66 10.62 -6.65
C GLN A 144 -13.22 10.52 -8.13
N LEU A 145 -12.03 9.98 -8.38
CA LEU A 145 -11.46 9.77 -9.71
C LEU A 145 -11.84 8.42 -10.32
N CYS A 146 -12.42 7.51 -9.53
CA CYS A 146 -12.86 6.22 -10.03
C CYS A 146 -13.91 6.41 -11.13
N ALA A 147 -13.68 5.78 -12.27
CA ALA A 147 -14.50 5.93 -13.48
C ALA A 147 -14.35 4.67 -14.34
N PRO A 148 -15.09 4.52 -15.45
CA PRO A 148 -14.78 3.48 -16.41
C PRO A 148 -13.30 3.55 -16.81
N ARG A 149 -12.57 2.42 -16.62
CA ARG A 149 -11.12 2.27 -16.86
C ARG A 149 -10.18 2.98 -15.86
N VAL A 150 -10.69 3.65 -14.83
CA VAL A 150 -9.88 4.24 -13.76
C VAL A 150 -10.27 3.57 -12.44
N ASP A 151 -9.38 2.72 -11.93
CA ASP A 151 -9.60 1.99 -10.68
C ASP A 151 -8.57 2.39 -9.62
N MET A 152 -8.99 2.38 -8.36
CA MET A 152 -8.09 2.44 -7.22
C MET A 152 -7.54 1.03 -6.90
N PHE A 153 -6.34 0.96 -6.31
CA PHE A 153 -5.69 -0.29 -5.94
C PHE A 153 -5.02 -0.22 -4.56
N ASP A 154 -5.47 -1.11 -3.69
CA ASP A 154 -4.93 -1.29 -2.35
C ASP A 154 -3.78 -2.31 -2.37
N ALA A 155 -2.54 -1.81 -2.46
CA ALA A 155 -1.34 -2.66 -2.52
C ALA A 155 -1.14 -3.58 -1.29
N MET A 156 -1.78 -3.30 -0.15
CA MET A 156 -1.66 -4.12 1.06
C MET A 156 -2.69 -5.25 1.08
N LYS A 157 -3.89 -5.03 0.52
CA LYS A 157 -4.91 -6.09 0.36
C LYS A 157 -4.79 -6.83 -0.96
N ASP A 158 -3.92 -6.35 -1.84
CA ASP A 158 -3.84 -6.76 -3.25
C ASP A 158 -5.22 -6.75 -3.91
N ALA A 159 -5.96 -5.66 -3.68
CA ALA A 159 -7.37 -5.56 -4.02
C ALA A 159 -7.68 -4.32 -4.86
N LEU A 160 -8.57 -4.50 -5.83
CA LEU A 160 -9.16 -3.43 -6.61
C LEU A 160 -10.26 -2.71 -5.83
N VAL A 161 -10.37 -1.41 -6.09
CA VAL A 161 -11.52 -0.59 -5.72
C VAL A 161 -12.07 0.03 -7.00
N THR A 162 -13.16 -0.54 -7.48
CA THR A 162 -13.87 -0.12 -8.70
C THR A 162 -14.95 0.93 -8.37
N PRO A 163 -15.56 1.61 -9.35
CA PRO A 163 -16.72 2.47 -9.11
C PRO A 163 -17.85 1.77 -8.34
N SER A 164 -18.09 0.48 -8.59
CA SER A 164 -19.09 -0.29 -7.85
C SER A 164 -18.71 -0.48 -6.38
N ASP A 165 -17.42 -0.60 -6.07
CA ASP A 165 -16.96 -0.75 -4.69
C ASP A 165 -17.05 0.58 -3.94
N VAL A 166 -16.77 1.71 -4.60
CA VAL A 166 -17.02 3.05 -4.06
C VAL A 166 -18.50 3.21 -3.69
N PHE A 167 -19.43 2.80 -4.56
CA PHE A 167 -20.86 2.83 -4.22
C PHE A 167 -21.20 1.95 -3.00
N LYS A 168 -20.58 0.78 -2.86
CA LYS A 168 -20.81 -0.10 -1.70
C LYS A 168 -20.29 0.49 -0.40
N THR A 169 -19.17 1.22 -0.43
CA THR A 169 -18.52 1.77 0.78
C THR A 169 -19.07 3.15 1.13
N GLU A 170 -19.07 4.08 0.17
CA GLU A 170 -19.47 5.48 0.37
C GLU A 170 -20.98 5.68 0.23
N GLY A 171 -21.67 4.76 -0.44
CA GLY A 171 -23.10 4.85 -0.68
C GLY A 171 -23.47 5.82 -1.80
N VAL A 172 -22.50 6.29 -2.60
CA VAL A 172 -22.68 7.21 -3.74
C VAL A 172 -21.77 6.82 -4.90
N GLU A 173 -22.07 7.33 -6.09
CA GLU A 173 -21.18 7.21 -7.25
C GLU A 173 -19.89 8.05 -7.05
N PRO A 174 -18.75 7.68 -7.66
CA PRO A 174 -17.47 8.39 -7.49
C PRO A 174 -17.54 9.92 -7.67
N HIS A 175 -18.25 10.40 -8.69
CA HIS A 175 -18.38 11.84 -8.96
C HIS A 175 -19.11 12.63 -7.86
N MET A 176 -19.83 11.96 -6.97
CA MET A 176 -20.54 12.55 -5.82
C MET A 176 -19.70 12.54 -4.53
N VAL A 177 -18.53 11.89 -4.53
CA VAL A 177 -17.69 11.74 -3.32
C VAL A 177 -17.27 13.10 -2.76
N GLY A 178 -16.87 14.05 -3.62
CA GLY A 178 -16.51 15.40 -3.19
C GLY A 178 -17.66 16.13 -2.47
N ASP A 179 -18.90 16.00 -2.96
CA ASP A 179 -20.05 16.66 -2.34
C ASP A 179 -20.42 16.05 -0.98
N ILE A 180 -20.31 14.72 -0.82
CA ILE A 180 -20.55 14.10 0.49
C ILE A 180 -19.47 14.48 1.50
N LEU A 181 -18.20 14.57 1.08
CA LEU A 181 -17.08 14.99 1.91
C LEU A 181 -17.25 16.44 2.35
N ALA A 182 -17.67 17.33 1.45
CA ALA A 182 -17.97 18.73 1.77
C ALA A 182 -19.09 18.88 2.82
N LEU A 183 -20.09 17.99 2.80
CA LEU A 183 -21.17 17.99 3.80
C LEU A 183 -20.74 17.46 5.16
N MET A 184 -19.94 16.40 5.20
CA MET A 184 -19.54 15.76 6.46
C MET A 184 -18.28 16.35 7.09
N GLY A 185 -17.43 17.02 6.30
CA GLY A 185 -16.09 17.45 6.66
C GLY A 185 -15.10 16.29 6.73
N ASP A 186 -13.86 16.60 7.06
CA ASP A 186 -12.83 15.59 7.30
C ASP A 186 -11.99 15.95 8.51
N THR A 187 -12.13 15.17 9.59
CA THR A 187 -11.32 15.38 10.78
C THR A 187 -9.85 15.05 10.59
N ALA A 188 -9.50 14.16 9.65
CA ALA A 188 -8.10 13.79 9.39
C ALA A 188 -7.31 14.97 8.79
N ASP A 189 -7.98 15.75 7.94
CA ASP A 189 -7.42 16.91 7.24
C ASP A 189 -7.90 18.25 7.82
N ASN A 190 -8.55 18.19 8.99
CA ASN A 190 -9.15 19.33 9.68
C ASN A 190 -10.13 20.14 8.81
N ILE A 191 -10.79 19.51 7.85
CA ILE A 191 -11.81 20.15 7.00
C ILE A 191 -13.13 20.22 7.78
N PRO A 192 -13.72 21.40 7.98
CA PRO A 192 -14.99 21.52 8.69
C PRO A 192 -16.16 21.00 7.84
N GLY A 193 -17.17 20.45 8.51
CA GLY A 193 -18.41 19.97 7.88
C GLY A 193 -19.65 20.46 8.61
N VAL A 194 -20.83 20.01 8.18
CA VAL A 194 -22.09 20.35 8.84
C VAL A 194 -22.29 19.48 10.09
N PRO A 195 -22.42 20.07 11.29
CA PRO A 195 -22.62 19.30 12.51
C PRO A 195 -23.85 18.37 12.44
N GLY A 196 -23.64 17.09 12.75
CA GLY A 196 -24.71 16.08 12.75
C GLY A 196 -25.07 15.51 11.37
N ILE A 197 -24.31 15.86 10.32
CA ILE A 197 -24.39 15.23 9.00
C ILE A 197 -23.25 14.23 8.87
N GLY A 198 -23.57 12.94 9.00
CA GLY A 198 -22.61 11.85 8.76
C GLY A 198 -22.79 11.20 7.39
N PRO A 199 -21.94 10.21 7.03
CA PRO A 199 -21.88 9.60 5.70
C PRO A 199 -23.23 9.20 5.11
N LYS A 200 -24.03 8.44 5.86
CA LYS A 200 -25.34 7.98 5.40
C LYS A 200 -26.33 9.11 5.11
N THR A 201 -26.24 10.20 5.88
CA THR A 201 -27.13 11.36 5.67
C THR A 201 -26.66 12.17 4.47
N ALA A 202 -25.35 12.43 4.36
CA ALA A 202 -24.77 13.13 3.21
C ALA A 202 -25.08 12.39 1.90
N ALA A 203 -24.76 11.09 1.83
CA ALA A 203 -25.02 10.24 0.67
C ALA A 203 -26.49 10.28 0.22
N LYS A 204 -27.42 10.14 1.18
CA LYS A 204 -28.85 10.22 0.87
C LYS A 204 -29.23 11.56 0.23
N LEU A 205 -28.76 12.67 0.81
CA LEU A 205 -29.12 14.01 0.34
C LEU A 205 -28.53 14.30 -1.04
N ILE A 206 -27.27 13.94 -1.26
CA ILE A 206 -26.63 14.12 -2.57
C ILE A 206 -27.29 13.25 -3.64
N ILE A 207 -27.61 11.99 -3.35
CA ILE A 207 -28.38 11.15 -4.30
C ILE A 207 -29.75 11.74 -4.62
N GLU A 208 -30.47 12.25 -3.61
CA GLU A 208 -31.81 12.79 -3.77
C GLU A 208 -31.84 14.10 -4.56
N HIS A 209 -30.79 14.92 -4.45
CA HIS A 209 -30.73 16.26 -5.03
C HIS A 209 -29.70 16.43 -6.14
N GLY A 210 -28.99 15.36 -6.52
CA GLY A 210 -27.96 15.32 -7.56
C GLY A 210 -26.58 15.68 -7.02
N ASP A 211 -26.43 16.88 -6.48
CA ASP A 211 -25.18 17.44 -5.99
C ASP A 211 -25.44 18.44 -4.83
N LEU A 212 -24.37 19.10 -4.36
CA LEU A 212 -24.47 20.09 -3.30
C LEU A 212 -25.29 21.33 -3.73
N ASP A 213 -25.21 21.73 -4.99
CA ASP A 213 -25.92 22.91 -5.52
C ASP A 213 -27.43 22.64 -5.59
N GLY A 214 -27.83 21.49 -6.13
CA GLY A 214 -29.21 21.01 -6.17
C GLY A 214 -29.79 20.85 -4.76
N LEU A 215 -29.00 20.41 -3.78
CA LEU A 215 -29.42 20.37 -2.38
C LEU A 215 -29.73 21.78 -1.85
N TYR A 216 -28.88 22.77 -2.14
CA TYR A 216 -29.11 24.16 -1.72
C TYR A 216 -30.30 24.81 -2.42
N GLU A 217 -30.53 24.50 -3.70
CA GLU A 217 -31.73 24.95 -4.44
C GLU A 217 -33.01 24.38 -3.84
N ALA A 218 -33.01 23.11 -3.42
CA ALA A 218 -34.15 22.46 -2.81
C ALA A 218 -34.38 22.86 -1.33
N LEU A 219 -33.34 23.35 -0.64
CA LEU A 219 -33.33 23.60 0.80
C LEU A 219 -34.51 24.43 1.33
N PRO A 220 -35.00 25.50 0.65
CA PRO A 220 -36.16 26.27 1.13
C PRO A 220 -37.44 25.44 1.31
N GLY A 221 -37.56 24.31 0.59
CA GLY A 221 -38.70 23.40 0.68
C GLY A 221 -38.53 22.29 1.74
N LEU A 222 -37.33 22.09 2.27
CA LEU A 222 -37.00 21.00 3.17
C LEU A 222 -37.17 21.42 4.64
N LYS A 223 -37.65 20.49 5.47
CA LYS A 223 -37.92 20.73 6.91
C LYS A 223 -37.11 19.81 7.79
N GLY A 224 -36.72 20.31 8.96
CA GLY A 224 -36.07 19.54 10.02
C GLY A 224 -34.73 20.15 10.45
N LYS A 225 -34.28 19.77 11.65
CA LYS A 225 -33.07 20.33 12.27
C LYS A 225 -31.82 20.20 11.40
N LYS A 226 -31.67 19.07 10.68
CA LYS A 226 -30.55 18.83 9.77
C LYS A 226 -30.54 19.78 8.57
N MET A 227 -31.71 20.12 8.02
CA MET A 227 -31.82 21.02 6.87
C MET A 227 -31.54 22.46 7.28
N GLN A 228 -31.99 22.85 8.48
CA GLN A 228 -31.61 24.12 9.11
C GLN A 228 -30.10 24.22 9.29
N ALA A 229 -29.46 23.18 9.84
CA ALA A 229 -28.01 23.15 10.00
C ALA A 229 -27.27 23.28 8.66
N ILE A 230 -27.70 22.57 7.61
CA ILE A 230 -27.09 22.68 6.26
C ILE A 230 -27.20 24.12 5.71
N GLY A 231 -28.33 24.79 5.95
CA GLY A 231 -28.55 26.18 5.55
C GLY A 231 -27.67 27.16 6.31
N GLU A 232 -27.53 26.98 7.63
CA GLU A 232 -26.67 27.79 8.50
C GLU A 232 -25.18 27.63 8.17
N HIS A 233 -24.78 26.45 7.67
CA HIS A 233 -23.38 26.10 7.37
C HIS A 233 -23.06 26.16 5.86
N ARG A 234 -23.82 26.93 5.07
CA ARG A 234 -23.61 27.06 3.61
C ARG A 234 -22.22 27.54 3.22
N GLU A 235 -21.67 28.49 3.97
CA GLU A 235 -20.30 28.98 3.71
C GLU A 235 -19.25 27.93 4.09
N THR A 236 -19.50 27.16 5.17
CA THR A 236 -18.63 26.06 5.60
C THR A 236 -18.54 24.96 4.53
N THR A 237 -19.67 24.53 3.99
CA THR A 237 -19.69 23.49 2.94
C THR A 237 -19.12 24.01 1.62
N ALA A 238 -19.30 25.28 1.30
CA ALA A 238 -18.68 25.90 0.12
C ALA A 238 -17.15 25.97 0.24
N LEU A 239 -16.63 26.24 1.43
CA LEU A 239 -15.19 26.14 1.72
C LEU A 239 -14.71 24.68 1.65
N ALA A 240 -15.41 23.77 2.34
CA ALA A 240 -15.06 22.35 2.36
C ALA A 240 -15.03 21.76 0.96
N ARG A 241 -15.99 22.12 0.08
CA ARG A 241 -16.00 21.72 -1.34
C ARG A 241 -14.73 22.15 -2.06
N GLN A 242 -14.24 23.37 -1.84
CA GLN A 242 -12.98 23.82 -2.44
C GLN A 242 -11.74 23.09 -1.90
N LEU A 243 -11.80 22.62 -0.65
CA LEU A 243 -10.71 21.87 -0.01
C LEU A 243 -10.69 20.39 -0.44
N VAL A 244 -11.83 19.76 -0.70
CA VAL A 244 -11.89 18.33 -1.10
C VAL A 244 -11.89 18.11 -2.62
N ASP A 245 -12.19 19.15 -3.39
CA ASP A 245 -12.15 19.10 -4.85
C ASP A 245 -10.70 18.96 -5.35
N LEU A 246 -10.48 18.02 -6.25
CA LEU A 246 -9.17 17.79 -6.87
C LEU A 246 -9.05 18.61 -8.15
N LYS A 247 -7.94 19.32 -8.32
CA LYS A 247 -7.63 20.01 -9.57
C LYS A 247 -7.33 19.00 -10.66
N ARG A 248 -7.99 19.17 -11.81
CA ARG A 248 -7.95 18.25 -12.96
C ARG A 248 -7.38 18.89 -14.22
N ASP A 249 -7.06 20.17 -14.15
CA ASP A 249 -6.70 21.06 -15.24
C ASP A 249 -5.31 21.68 -15.06
N LEU A 250 -4.44 21.06 -14.25
CA LEU A 250 -3.08 21.51 -14.06
C LEU A 250 -2.21 21.17 -15.28
N ASP A 251 -1.35 22.10 -15.66
CA ASP A 251 -0.29 21.85 -16.65
C ASP A 251 0.82 21.05 -15.99
N THR A 252 0.72 19.73 -16.06
CA THR A 252 1.66 18.81 -15.41
C THR A 252 2.94 18.59 -16.22
N GLY A 253 2.95 18.96 -17.50
CA GLY A 253 4.01 18.56 -18.44
C GLY A 253 4.18 17.05 -18.58
N PHE A 254 3.24 16.23 -18.09
CA PHE A 254 3.36 14.78 -18.09
C PHE A 254 3.27 14.21 -19.50
N ASP A 255 4.22 13.33 -19.82
CA ASP A 255 4.22 12.51 -21.04
C ASP A 255 4.06 11.04 -20.67
N LEU A 256 3.08 10.38 -21.31
CA LEU A 256 2.78 8.97 -21.08
C LEU A 256 3.92 8.03 -21.52
N GLU A 257 4.77 8.46 -22.45
CA GLU A 257 5.96 7.70 -22.86
C GLU A 257 7.04 7.71 -21.77
N GLU A 258 7.15 8.77 -20.97
CA GLU A 258 8.10 8.83 -19.85
C GLU A 258 7.76 7.83 -18.74
N ALA A 259 6.49 7.40 -18.68
CA ALA A 259 6.03 6.37 -17.75
C ALA A 259 6.35 4.93 -18.21
N ASP A 260 6.94 4.72 -19.39
CA ASP A 260 7.33 3.38 -19.85
C ASP A 260 8.28 2.71 -18.86
N PHE A 261 7.88 1.52 -18.39
CA PHE A 261 8.63 0.76 -17.40
C PHE A 261 9.01 -0.62 -17.95
N ASP A 262 10.32 -0.82 -18.10
CA ASP A 262 10.92 -2.09 -18.50
C ASP A 262 11.79 -2.64 -17.35
N PRO A 263 11.34 -3.69 -16.65
CA PRO A 263 12.12 -4.38 -15.63
C PRO A 263 13.53 -4.79 -16.07
N GLY A 264 13.74 -5.09 -17.36
CA GLY A 264 15.03 -5.50 -17.91
C GLY A 264 16.05 -4.36 -17.98
N GLN A 265 15.62 -3.11 -17.80
CA GLN A 265 16.46 -1.91 -17.91
C GLN A 265 16.88 -1.30 -16.57
N ILE A 266 16.45 -1.87 -15.45
CA ILE A 266 16.81 -1.36 -14.12
C ILE A 266 18.34 -1.43 -13.89
N ASP A 267 18.87 -0.47 -13.13
CA ASP A 267 20.28 -0.41 -12.79
C ASP A 267 20.62 -1.39 -11.65
N LEU A 268 20.87 -2.66 -12.01
CA LEU A 268 21.19 -3.70 -11.03
C LEU A 268 22.47 -3.40 -10.23
N GLU A 269 23.48 -2.79 -10.83
CA GLU A 269 24.73 -2.49 -10.14
C GLU A 269 24.52 -1.40 -9.09
N GLY A 270 23.81 -0.33 -9.45
CA GLY A 270 23.41 0.72 -8.52
C GLY A 270 22.48 0.19 -7.42
N LEU A 271 21.51 -0.67 -7.75
CA LEU A 271 20.61 -1.30 -6.77
C LEU A 271 21.36 -2.21 -5.80
N ASP A 272 22.33 -3.00 -6.26
CA ASP A 272 23.22 -3.81 -5.41
C ASP A 272 24.04 -2.92 -4.48
N GLY A 273 24.55 -1.80 -5.00
CA GLY A 273 25.26 -0.78 -4.23
C GLY A 273 24.40 -0.17 -3.13
N LEU A 274 23.18 0.27 -3.47
CA LEU A 274 22.21 0.83 -2.53
C LEU A 274 21.83 -0.21 -1.46
N CYS A 275 21.51 -1.44 -1.85
CA CYS A 275 21.20 -2.52 -0.92
C CYS A 275 22.34 -2.77 0.07
N ARG A 276 23.60 -2.74 -0.39
CA ARG A 276 24.76 -2.88 0.49
C ARG A 276 24.87 -1.72 1.49
N GLN A 277 24.66 -0.48 1.03
CA GLN A 277 24.68 0.70 1.91
C GLN A 277 23.58 0.65 2.97
N LEU A 278 22.38 0.18 2.61
CA LEU A 278 21.23 0.11 3.52
C LEU A 278 21.16 -1.18 4.37
N GLY A 279 22.01 -2.16 4.07
CA GLY A 279 22.04 -3.46 4.77
C GLY A 279 20.97 -4.46 4.31
N PHE A 280 20.46 -4.32 3.08
CA PHE A 280 19.41 -5.17 2.54
C PHE A 280 19.99 -6.41 1.84
N ASN A 281 19.88 -7.57 2.51
CA ASN A 281 20.47 -8.81 1.99
C ASN A 281 19.55 -9.60 1.05
N SER A 282 18.24 -9.42 1.15
CA SER A 282 17.23 -10.17 0.38
C SER A 282 16.93 -9.53 -0.99
N TYR A 283 16.85 -8.20 -1.07
CA TYR A 283 16.44 -7.48 -2.28
C TYR A 283 17.36 -7.60 -3.49
N PRO A 284 18.71 -7.76 -3.37
CA PRO A 284 19.57 -8.03 -4.53
C PRO A 284 19.09 -9.21 -5.39
N ARG A 285 18.64 -10.30 -4.75
CA ARG A 285 18.06 -11.43 -5.49
C ARG A 285 16.75 -11.02 -6.15
N SER A 286 15.92 -10.29 -5.42
CA SER A 286 14.61 -9.88 -5.92
C SER A 286 14.66 -8.98 -7.16
N PHE A 287 15.64 -8.06 -7.22
CA PHE A 287 15.87 -7.21 -8.39
C PHE A 287 16.38 -8.01 -9.60
N ARG A 288 17.28 -8.98 -9.39
CA ARG A 288 17.75 -9.86 -10.49
C ARG A 288 16.62 -10.72 -11.06
N GLU A 289 15.79 -11.27 -10.19
CA GLU A 289 14.58 -12.02 -10.61
C GLU A 289 13.64 -11.12 -11.42
N LEU A 290 13.48 -9.85 -11.00
CA LEU A 290 12.64 -8.89 -11.70
C LEU A 290 13.21 -8.52 -13.09
N ALA A 291 14.53 -8.32 -13.20
CA ALA A 291 15.20 -8.00 -14.47
C ALA A 291 15.27 -9.18 -15.46
N GLY A 292 15.04 -10.41 -14.98
CA GLY A 292 15.03 -11.62 -15.79
C GLY A 292 16.43 -12.17 -16.12
N PRO A 293 16.50 -13.35 -16.77
CA PRO A 293 17.72 -14.15 -16.96
C PRO A 293 18.78 -13.53 -17.91
N GLY A 294 18.61 -12.29 -18.39
CA GLY A 294 19.55 -11.60 -19.28
C GLY A 294 20.43 -10.56 -18.60
N SER A 295 20.21 -10.25 -17.32
CA SER A 295 20.91 -9.15 -16.64
C SER A 295 21.99 -9.70 -15.71
N SER A 296 23.14 -10.06 -16.28
CA SER A 296 24.36 -10.39 -15.53
C SER A 296 25.39 -9.27 -15.67
N ALA A 297 25.60 -8.51 -14.58
CA ALA A 297 26.84 -7.76 -14.38
C ALA A 297 27.96 -8.74 -13.92
N PRO A 298 29.24 -8.47 -14.23
CA PRO A 298 30.30 -9.45 -14.18
C PRO A 298 30.66 -9.86 -12.74
N GLU A 299 30.92 -11.14 -12.54
CA GLU A 299 31.48 -11.69 -11.30
C GLU A 299 32.79 -10.98 -10.95
N ALA A 300 32.75 -10.14 -9.92
CA ALA A 300 33.95 -9.67 -9.26
C ALA A 300 34.58 -10.83 -8.48
N SER A 301 35.68 -11.33 -9.05
CA SER A 301 36.68 -12.25 -8.48
C SER A 301 36.77 -12.23 -6.96
N ALA A 302 36.34 -13.32 -6.33
CA ALA A 302 36.66 -13.65 -4.94
C ALA A 302 38.15 -14.01 -4.83
N THR A 303 38.95 -13.14 -4.19
CA THR A 303 40.27 -13.52 -3.67
C THR A 303 40.12 -14.19 -2.30
N GLU A 304 40.73 -15.36 -2.20
CA GLU A 304 40.86 -16.22 -1.03
C GLU A 304 41.42 -15.51 0.21
N ALA A 305 40.79 -15.75 1.37
CA ALA A 305 41.48 -15.80 2.66
C ALA A 305 40.85 -16.88 3.55
N ALA A 306 41.67 -17.84 3.96
CA ALA A 306 41.33 -19.01 4.77
C ALA A 306 41.04 -18.66 6.26
N PRO A 307 40.46 -19.58 7.06
CA PRO A 307 39.58 -19.25 8.17
C PRO A 307 40.30 -19.11 9.52
N VAL A 308 39.82 -18.20 10.37
CA VAL A 308 40.19 -18.17 11.79
C VAL A 308 38.94 -18.33 12.66
N SER A 309 38.86 -19.49 13.30
CA SER A 309 37.96 -19.84 14.39
C SER A 309 37.94 -18.78 15.50
N ARG A 310 36.75 -18.23 15.82
CA ARG A 310 36.44 -17.69 17.14
C ARG A 310 34.96 -17.93 17.51
N LYS A 311 34.79 -18.24 18.80
CA LYS A 311 33.62 -18.77 19.49
C LYS A 311 32.37 -17.89 19.34
N ARG A 312 31.21 -18.54 19.17
CA ARG A 312 29.87 -17.94 19.32
C ARG A 312 29.59 -17.65 20.79
N SER A 313 29.09 -16.45 21.07
CA SER A 313 28.36 -16.12 22.29
C SER A 313 27.11 -15.33 21.92
N ALA A 314 25.96 -15.87 22.34
CA ALA A 314 24.65 -15.28 22.60
C ALA A 314 23.93 -14.44 21.51
N ALA A 315 22.62 -14.66 21.42
CA ALA A 315 21.65 -14.17 20.44
C ALA A 315 21.48 -12.63 20.40
N PRO A 316 20.76 -12.11 19.39
CA PRO A 316 19.31 -11.96 19.55
C PRO A 316 18.46 -12.48 18.38
N ASP A 317 17.16 -12.46 18.64
CA ASP A 317 15.98 -13.06 17.99
C ASP A 317 15.94 -13.13 16.45
N PRO A 318 15.42 -14.23 15.87
CA PRO A 318 14.97 -14.24 14.49
C PRO A 318 13.59 -13.60 14.41
N ILE A 319 13.52 -12.44 13.75
CA ILE A 319 12.26 -11.87 13.26
C ILE A 319 11.82 -12.76 12.10
N ASP A 320 10.69 -13.44 12.32
CA ASP A 320 10.11 -14.42 11.43
C ASP A 320 9.63 -13.76 10.13
N GLY A 321 10.32 -14.08 9.04
CA GLY A 321 10.00 -13.62 7.69
C GLY A 321 8.94 -14.52 7.06
N GLY A 322 7.68 -14.26 7.38
CA GLY A 322 6.52 -14.93 6.76
C GLY A 322 5.31 -14.00 6.71
N LEU A 323 5.26 -13.10 5.72
CA LEU A 323 4.08 -12.22 5.52
C LEU A 323 3.57 -12.17 4.08
N PHE A 324 4.07 -12.99 3.15
CA PHE A 324 3.47 -13.08 1.80
C PHE A 324 3.61 -14.50 1.26
N GLY A 325 2.48 -15.09 0.86
CA GLY A 325 2.45 -16.39 0.20
C GLY A 325 1.03 -16.98 0.17
N ALA A 326 0.21 -16.47 -0.76
CA ALA A 326 -1.09 -17.04 -1.10
C ALA A 326 -0.94 -18.28 -2.00
N ALA A 327 -2.07 -18.97 -2.11
CA ALA A 327 -2.32 -20.29 -2.68
C ALA A 327 -1.82 -20.59 -4.10
N GLU A 328 -1.70 -21.90 -4.30
CA GLU A 328 -1.28 -22.74 -5.42
C GLU A 328 -1.91 -22.46 -6.79
N THR A 329 -1.14 -22.68 -7.85
CA THR A 329 -1.57 -23.53 -8.98
C THR A 329 -0.37 -24.18 -9.68
N GLU A 330 -0.57 -25.43 -10.10
CA GLU A 330 0.41 -26.40 -10.58
C GLU A 330 1.11 -26.01 -11.91
N ALA A 331 2.44 -26.11 -11.93
CA ALA A 331 3.21 -26.55 -13.10
C ALA A 331 4.60 -27.03 -12.64
N GLU A 332 4.94 -28.27 -12.99
CA GLU A 332 6.15 -28.98 -12.57
C GLU A 332 7.45 -28.23 -12.90
N SER A 333 8.30 -28.03 -11.89
CA SER A 333 9.67 -27.55 -12.03
C SER A 333 10.64 -28.53 -11.38
N THR A 334 11.55 -29.04 -12.19
CA THR A 334 12.65 -29.91 -11.81
C THR A 334 13.82 -29.07 -11.23
N ALA A 335 13.84 -28.85 -9.92
CA ALA A 335 15.00 -28.38 -9.15
C ALA A 335 14.86 -28.82 -7.67
N PRO A 336 15.96 -28.96 -6.90
CA PRO A 336 16.10 -29.99 -5.87
C PRO A 336 15.21 -29.74 -4.64
N LYS A 337 14.37 -30.72 -4.30
CA LYS A 337 13.53 -30.74 -3.09
C LYS A 337 14.41 -30.60 -1.85
N ALA A 338 14.28 -29.48 -1.13
CA ALA A 338 14.54 -29.49 0.30
C ALA A 338 13.63 -30.55 0.92
N SER A 339 14.17 -31.50 1.67
CA SER A 339 13.36 -32.56 2.27
C SER A 339 12.35 -31.91 3.22
N LEU A 340 11.07 -31.99 2.88
CA LEU A 340 9.93 -31.50 3.66
C LEU A 340 9.73 -32.28 4.97
N GLY A 341 10.79 -32.73 5.66
CA GLY A 341 10.71 -33.52 6.89
C GLY A 341 9.85 -34.79 6.81
N ASN A 342 9.51 -35.36 7.97
CA ASN A 342 8.59 -36.48 8.13
C ASN A 342 7.26 -35.97 8.72
N TYR A 343 6.22 -35.93 7.89
CA TYR A 343 4.89 -35.44 8.28
C TYR A 343 3.91 -36.61 8.29
N ARG A 344 3.10 -36.70 9.36
CA ARG A 344 2.11 -37.76 9.54
C ARG A 344 0.75 -37.16 9.84
N CYS A 345 -0.32 -37.73 9.28
CA CYS A 345 -1.69 -37.42 9.63
C CYS A 345 -2.26 -38.56 10.49
N LEU A 346 -2.86 -38.25 11.64
CA LEU A 346 -3.54 -39.23 12.49
C LEU A 346 -5.04 -39.10 12.28
N CYS A 347 -5.67 -40.14 11.72
CA CYS A 347 -7.07 -40.08 11.31
C CYS A 347 -7.99 -40.93 12.21
N THR A 348 -7.42 -41.63 13.21
CA THR A 348 -8.18 -42.52 14.10
C THR A 348 -7.98 -42.16 15.57
N ALA A 349 -9.02 -42.42 16.39
CA ALA A 349 -8.98 -42.15 17.81
C ALA A 349 -7.85 -42.91 18.55
N ASP A 350 -7.52 -44.13 18.09
CA ASP A 350 -6.46 -44.94 18.67
C ASP A 350 -5.07 -44.36 18.39
N GLU A 351 -4.84 -43.85 17.17
CA GLU A 351 -3.60 -43.15 16.80
C GLU A 351 -3.42 -41.86 17.60
N VAL A 352 -4.47 -41.05 17.72
CA VAL A 352 -4.46 -39.82 18.52
C VAL A 352 -4.17 -40.12 19.98
N LYS A 353 -4.79 -41.17 20.55
CA LYS A 353 -4.56 -41.58 21.93
C LYS A 353 -3.13 -42.05 22.17
N ALA A 354 -2.55 -42.81 21.23
CA ALA A 354 -1.17 -43.24 21.31
C ALA A 354 -0.20 -42.04 21.26
N TYR A 355 -0.44 -41.09 20.36
CA TYR A 355 0.40 -39.90 20.23
C TYR A 355 0.26 -38.93 21.41
N ALA A 356 -0.93 -38.80 22.00
CA ALA A 356 -1.13 -38.02 23.23
C ALA A 356 -0.30 -38.57 24.40
N GLN A 357 -0.10 -39.90 24.50
CA GLN A 357 0.79 -40.48 25.51
C GLN A 357 2.27 -40.16 25.25
N GLU A 358 2.67 -40.09 23.97
CA GLU A 358 4.02 -39.67 23.59
C GLU A 358 4.26 -38.19 23.94
N LEU A 359 3.29 -37.31 23.69
CA LEU A 359 3.36 -35.88 24.01
C LEU A 359 3.46 -35.60 25.52
N LEU A 360 2.90 -36.47 26.38
CA LEU A 360 3.04 -36.35 27.83
C LEU A 360 4.48 -36.62 28.32
N GLY A 361 5.30 -37.30 27.51
CA GLY A 361 6.67 -37.65 27.85
C GLY A 361 7.73 -36.64 27.39
N VAL A 362 7.35 -35.60 26.65
CA VAL A 362 8.28 -34.59 26.13
C VAL A 362 8.25 -33.31 26.97
N GLU A 363 9.41 -32.66 27.15
CA GLU A 363 9.49 -31.42 27.94
C GLU A 363 8.78 -30.25 27.24
N ARG A 364 8.87 -30.19 25.90
CA ARG A 364 8.30 -29.13 25.05
C ARG A 364 7.96 -29.68 23.67
N PHE A 365 6.98 -29.05 23.03
CA PHE A 365 6.58 -29.30 21.66
C PHE A 365 6.04 -28.00 21.05
N ALA A 366 6.07 -27.89 19.73
CA ALA A 366 5.38 -26.85 18.98
C ALA A 366 3.94 -27.31 18.69
N PHE A 367 3.01 -26.36 18.69
CA PHE A 367 1.60 -26.56 18.42
C PHE A 367 1.09 -25.48 17.48
N ASP A 368 0.24 -25.87 16.54
CA ASP A 368 -0.41 -24.96 15.61
C ASP A 368 -1.84 -25.43 15.30
N THR A 369 -2.71 -24.53 14.84
CA THR A 369 -4.13 -24.81 14.58
C THR A 369 -4.54 -24.39 13.18
N GLU A 370 -5.27 -25.27 12.50
CA GLU A 370 -5.93 -24.95 11.25
C GLU A 370 -7.37 -24.52 11.51
N THR A 371 -7.79 -23.41 10.91
CA THR A 371 -9.11 -22.83 11.16
C THR A 371 -9.80 -22.39 9.88
N THR A 372 -11.14 -22.30 9.94
CA THR A 372 -11.96 -21.85 8.81
C THR A 372 -11.89 -20.35 8.54
N SER A 373 -11.27 -19.55 9.42
CA SER A 373 -11.24 -18.10 9.32
C SER A 373 -10.08 -17.49 10.10
N LEU A 374 -9.50 -16.40 9.58
CA LEU A 374 -8.49 -15.59 10.29
C LEU A 374 -9.10 -14.73 11.41
N ARG A 375 -10.44 -14.69 11.55
CA ARG A 375 -11.13 -13.97 12.62
C ARG A 375 -11.37 -14.89 13.80
N ALA A 376 -10.61 -14.70 14.88
CA ALA A 376 -10.62 -15.56 16.07
C ALA A 376 -12.00 -15.80 16.72
N ARG A 377 -12.99 -14.90 16.54
CA ARG A 377 -14.35 -15.05 17.10
C ARG A 377 -15.33 -15.82 16.20
N GLU A 378 -14.97 -16.05 14.96
CA GLU A 378 -15.82 -16.68 13.93
C GLU A 378 -15.21 -17.99 13.40
N ALA A 379 -13.98 -18.31 13.83
CA ALA A 379 -13.20 -19.46 13.39
C ALA A 379 -13.66 -20.77 14.07
N ALA A 380 -14.06 -21.75 13.26
CA ALA A 380 -14.15 -23.14 13.68
C ALA A 380 -12.79 -23.85 13.49
N LEU A 381 -12.44 -24.73 14.43
CA LEU A 381 -11.23 -25.55 14.38
C LEU A 381 -11.39 -26.64 13.31
N VAL A 382 -10.43 -26.71 12.39
CA VAL A 382 -10.35 -27.67 11.28
C VAL A 382 -9.33 -28.77 11.57
N GLY A 383 -8.33 -28.48 12.41
CA GLY A 383 -7.35 -29.47 12.82
C GLY A 383 -6.25 -28.86 13.67
N VAL A 384 -5.38 -29.71 14.18
CA VAL A 384 -4.27 -29.33 15.05
C VAL A 384 -2.98 -30.02 14.63
N SER A 385 -1.89 -29.27 14.67
CA SER A 385 -0.55 -29.73 14.32
C SER A 385 0.35 -29.74 15.55
N PHE A 386 1.20 -30.74 15.67
CA PHE A 386 2.19 -30.87 16.75
C PHE A 386 3.55 -31.24 16.18
N SER A 387 4.63 -30.72 16.77
CA SER A 387 5.99 -31.12 16.45
C SER A 387 6.86 -31.19 17.71
N THR A 388 7.52 -32.32 17.93
CA THR A 388 8.43 -32.52 19.07
C THR A 388 9.90 -32.33 18.70
N LYS A 389 10.23 -32.35 17.40
CA LYS A 389 11.60 -32.24 16.85
C LYS A 389 11.60 -31.57 15.49
N ALA A 390 12.69 -30.86 15.19
CA ALA A 390 12.87 -30.21 13.89
C ALA A 390 12.83 -31.23 12.75
N GLY A 391 11.99 -30.97 11.74
CA GLY A 391 11.81 -31.86 10.59
C GLY A 391 10.82 -33.01 10.82
N GLU A 392 10.07 -33.03 11.93
CA GLU A 392 8.98 -33.99 12.17
C GLU A 392 7.70 -33.26 12.60
N ALA A 393 6.54 -33.64 12.06
CA ALA A 393 5.25 -33.06 12.46
C ALA A 393 4.10 -34.06 12.33
N VAL A 394 3.08 -33.84 13.16
CA VAL A 394 1.85 -34.63 13.20
C VAL A 394 0.65 -33.71 13.07
N TYR A 395 -0.24 -33.98 12.12
CA TYR A 395 -1.52 -33.29 11.93
C TYR A 395 -2.68 -34.20 12.37
N ILE A 396 -3.68 -33.62 13.04
CA ILE A 396 -4.92 -34.27 13.46
C ILE A 396 -6.07 -33.42 12.91
N PRO A 397 -6.85 -33.93 11.93
CA PRO A 397 -8.00 -33.24 11.37
C PRO A 397 -9.21 -33.22 12.31
#